data_AF-A0A4Z0GLX0-F1
#
_entry.id   AF-A0A4Z0GLX0-F1
#
_cell.length_a   1.000
_cell.length_b   1.000
_cell.length_c   1.000
_cell.angle_alpha   90.00
_cell.angle_beta   90.00
_cell.angle_gamma   90.00
#
_symmetry.space_group_name_H-M   'P 1'
#
loop_
_entity.id
_entity.type
_entity.pdbx_description
1 polymer ?
#
loop_
_entity_poly.entity_id
_entity_poly.type
_entity_poly.pdbx_seq_one_letter_code
_entity_poly.pdbx_strand_id
1 'polypeptide(L)'
;MTAWRALFKKEIRLGSLGFFVFLGFELVLMAFGVWLYFRALQDGGVGYRSVMFIIGVVLMTLHFFYLFGYLIVNAIQERKTFHLWLNNPLPAWSMLGAKMVVGLIYMTLSFLVASIYTWIGSLLIPYVSLPAGVHVYRTATVLIAYLYWVALYIGIVFMFLWTIERIIRSRIGRLVWIILPVGVILMILLLVKLSQWGILAFFYNWGELPSSVANFLLPYSFFHGHIYIGNFVMDLLVMALLFAGSSWLMDHKLEVS
;
A
#
# COMPACT_ATOMS: atom_id res chain seq x y z
N MET A 1 0.06 31.39 1.53
CA MET A 1 -0.45 30.05 1.15
C MET A 1 0.65 29.29 0.44
N THR A 2 0.94 28.11 0.98
CA THR A 2 2.28 27.71 1.38
C THR A 2 3.00 26.94 0.27
N ALA A 3 4.33 27.01 0.23
CA ALA A 3 5.16 26.29 -0.73
C ALA A 3 4.80 24.79 -0.84
N TRP A 4 4.28 24.20 0.24
CA TRP A 4 3.69 22.87 0.27
C TRP A 4 2.55 22.65 -0.74
N ARG A 5 1.66 23.63 -0.95
CA ARG A 5 0.57 23.53 -1.94
C ARG A 5 1.10 23.50 -3.38
N ALA A 6 2.15 24.26 -3.66
CA ALA A 6 2.80 24.26 -4.98
C ALA A 6 3.47 22.90 -5.24
N LEU A 7 4.15 22.36 -4.22
CA LEU A 7 4.74 21.03 -4.24
C LEU A 7 3.69 19.94 -4.45
N PHE A 8 2.59 19.98 -3.69
CA PHE A 8 1.47 19.07 -3.84
C PHE A 8 0.86 19.11 -5.25
N LYS A 9 0.64 20.30 -5.82
CA LYS A 9 0.15 20.46 -7.20
C LYS A 9 1.14 19.90 -8.24
N LYS A 10 2.44 20.09 -8.02
CA LYS A 10 3.50 19.49 -8.84
C LYS A 10 3.41 17.97 -8.79
N GLU A 11 3.30 17.39 -7.59
CA GLU A 11 3.22 15.93 -7.40
C GLU A 11 1.96 15.33 -8.04
N ILE A 12 0.81 16.01 -7.97
CA ILE A 12 -0.39 15.61 -8.73
C ILE A 12 -0.10 15.54 -10.22
N ARG A 13 0.49 16.60 -10.79
CA ARG A 13 0.76 16.63 -12.23
C ARG A 13 1.71 15.50 -12.64
N LEU A 14 2.77 15.26 -11.87
CA LEU A 14 3.77 14.24 -12.17
C LEU A 14 3.20 12.82 -12.00
N GLY A 15 2.49 12.58 -10.89
CA GLY A 15 1.90 11.30 -10.56
C GLY A 15 0.69 10.90 -11.41
N SER A 16 0.04 11.86 -12.08
CA SER A 16 -1.18 11.61 -12.88
C SER A 16 -1.03 10.53 -13.94
N LEU A 17 0.13 10.44 -14.62
CA LEU A 17 0.36 9.41 -15.63
C LEU A 17 0.32 8.01 -15.03
N GLY A 18 0.98 7.80 -13.88
CA GLY A 18 0.97 6.51 -13.19
C GLY A 18 -0.44 6.11 -12.75
N PHE A 19 -1.20 7.09 -12.24
CA PHE A 19 -2.62 6.90 -11.89
C PHE A 19 -3.46 6.47 -13.10
N PHE A 20 -3.38 7.17 -14.24
CA PHE A 20 -4.17 6.81 -15.42
C PHE A 20 -3.79 5.45 -16.02
N VAL A 21 -2.51 5.07 -15.98
CA VAL A 21 -2.07 3.74 -16.43
C VAL A 21 -2.65 2.64 -15.54
N PHE A 22 -2.58 2.81 -14.21
CA PHE A 22 -3.16 1.85 -13.27
C PHE A 22 -4.69 1.77 -13.43
N LEU A 23 -5.36 2.92 -13.48
CA LEU A 23 -6.81 2.99 -13.66
C LEU A 23 -7.23 2.37 -15.01
N GLY A 24 -6.47 2.59 -16.09
CA GLY A 24 -6.73 1.97 -17.38
C GLY A 24 -6.62 0.44 -17.32
N PHE A 25 -5.59 -0.08 -16.66
CA PHE A 25 -5.44 -1.51 -16.42
C PHE A 25 -6.61 -2.08 -15.59
N GLU A 26 -7.00 -1.38 -14.53
CA GLU A 26 -8.13 -1.73 -13.68
C GLU A 26 -9.45 -1.79 -14.48
N LEU A 27 -9.74 -0.78 -15.29
CA LEU A 27 -10.92 -0.72 -16.14
C LEU A 27 -10.96 -1.84 -17.19
N VAL A 28 -9.81 -2.20 -17.77
CA VAL A 28 -9.72 -3.33 -18.72
C VAL A 28 -10.08 -4.66 -18.02
N LEU A 29 -9.56 -4.89 -16.81
CA LEU A 29 -9.92 -6.09 -16.04
C LEU A 29 -11.39 -6.09 -15.61
N MET A 30 -11.93 -4.94 -15.23
CA MET A 30 -13.36 -4.80 -14.93
C MET A 30 -14.24 -5.14 -16.14
N ALA A 31 -13.90 -4.58 -17.31
CA ALA A 31 -14.60 -4.85 -18.56
C ALA A 31 -14.53 -6.34 -18.94
N PHE A 32 -13.37 -6.97 -18.75
CA PHE A 32 -13.20 -8.41 -18.95
C PHE A 32 -14.09 -9.23 -18.01
N GLY A 33 -14.20 -8.84 -16.73
CA GLY A 33 -15.09 -9.50 -15.79
C GLY A 33 -16.57 -9.36 -16.13
N VAL A 34 -17.00 -8.19 -16.63
CA VAL A 34 -18.36 -7.96 -17.13
C VAL A 34 -18.64 -8.85 -18.35
N TRP A 35 -17.69 -8.92 -19.29
CA TRP A 35 -17.82 -9.78 -20.47
C TRP A 35 -17.96 -11.27 -20.10
N LEU A 36 -17.14 -11.76 -19.16
CA LEU A 36 -17.24 -13.13 -18.65
C LEU A 36 -18.58 -13.40 -17.97
N TYR A 37 -19.10 -12.44 -17.21
CA TYR A 37 -20.41 -12.55 -16.57
C TYR A 37 -21.55 -12.69 -17.60
N PHE A 38 -21.56 -11.89 -18.67
CA PHE A 38 -22.59 -12.03 -19.71
C PHE A 38 -22.50 -13.35 -20.45
N ARG A 39 -21.29 -13.85 -20.70
CA ARG A 39 -21.09 -15.16 -21.31
C ARG A 39 -21.61 -16.30 -20.42
N ALA A 40 -21.40 -16.19 -19.11
CA ALA A 40 -21.95 -17.11 -18.11
C ALA A 40 -23.47 -17.24 -18.17
N LEU A 41 -24.16 -16.11 -18.40
CA LEU A 41 -25.62 -16.08 -18.49
C LEU A 41 -26.14 -16.82 -19.71
N GLN A 42 -25.42 -16.75 -20.84
CA GLN A 42 -25.78 -17.42 -22.08
C GLN A 42 -25.62 -18.94 -22.00
N ASP A 43 -24.52 -19.40 -21.39
CA ASP A 43 -24.19 -20.83 -21.30
C ASP A 43 -24.98 -21.57 -20.19
N GLY A 44 -25.87 -20.88 -19.46
CA GLY A 44 -26.64 -21.45 -18.34
C GLY A 44 -25.78 -21.85 -17.12
N GLY A 45 -24.47 -21.60 -17.16
CA GLY A 45 -23.51 -22.01 -16.15
C GLY A 45 -23.57 -21.15 -14.90
N VAL A 46 -23.92 -21.76 -13.76
CA VAL A 46 -23.95 -21.09 -12.44
C VAL A 46 -22.54 -20.70 -11.96
N GLY A 47 -21.50 -21.43 -12.40
CA GLY A 47 -20.12 -21.29 -11.89
C GLY A 47 -19.44 -19.94 -12.19
N TYR A 48 -19.81 -19.26 -13.27
CA TYR A 48 -19.16 -18.01 -13.68
C TYR A 48 -19.90 -16.73 -13.22
N ARG A 49 -21.02 -16.86 -12.50
CA ARG A 49 -21.79 -15.70 -12.01
C ARG A 49 -21.05 -14.89 -10.94
N SER A 50 -20.07 -15.48 -10.27
CA SER A 50 -19.22 -14.83 -9.25
C SER A 50 -17.97 -14.16 -9.82
N VAL A 51 -17.72 -14.24 -11.13
CA VAL A 51 -16.46 -13.78 -11.74
C VAL A 51 -16.22 -12.28 -11.53
N MET A 52 -17.26 -11.45 -11.65
CA MET A 52 -17.14 -10.00 -11.36
C MET A 52 -16.71 -9.73 -9.92
N PHE A 53 -17.32 -10.42 -8.96
CA PHE A 53 -16.95 -10.28 -7.55
C PHE A 53 -15.52 -10.73 -7.30
N ILE A 54 -15.10 -11.87 -7.85
CA ILE A 54 -13.75 -12.40 -7.69
C ILE A 54 -12.71 -11.43 -8.26
N ILE A 55 -12.92 -10.95 -9.49
CA ILE A 55 -12.03 -9.96 -10.12
C ILE A 55 -11.99 -8.68 -9.28
N GLY A 56 -13.14 -8.21 -8.77
CA GLY A 56 -13.21 -7.08 -7.88
C GLY A 56 -12.37 -7.24 -6.61
N VAL A 57 -12.50 -8.39 -5.91
CA VAL A 57 -11.70 -8.71 -4.72
C VAL A 57 -10.20 -8.77 -5.05
N VAL A 58 -9.83 -9.32 -6.21
CA VAL A 58 -8.43 -9.33 -6.67
C VAL A 58 -7.92 -7.91 -6.91
N LEU A 59 -8.70 -7.06 -7.59
CA LEU A 59 -8.35 -5.65 -7.81
C LEU A 59 -8.21 -4.90 -6.49
N MET A 60 -9.14 -5.07 -5.54
CA MET A 60 -9.03 -4.50 -4.19
C MET A 60 -7.75 -4.99 -3.50
N THR A 61 -7.42 -6.28 -3.59
CA THR A 61 -6.19 -6.82 -3.00
C THR A 61 -4.94 -6.23 -3.65
N LEU A 62 -4.91 -6.03 -4.98
CA LEU A 62 -3.76 -5.42 -5.65
C LEU A 62 -3.46 -3.99 -5.16
N HIS A 63 -4.43 -3.31 -4.53
CA HIS A 63 -4.20 -1.99 -3.93
C HIS A 63 -3.21 -2.02 -2.74
N PHE A 64 -2.93 -3.19 -2.14
CA PHE A 64 -1.82 -3.34 -1.19
C PHE A 64 -0.47 -2.86 -1.78
N PHE A 65 -0.28 -3.03 -3.09
CA PHE A 65 0.94 -2.62 -3.80
C PHE A 65 0.81 -1.29 -4.54
N TYR A 66 -0.35 -0.62 -4.48
CA TYR A 66 -0.59 0.59 -5.25
C TYR A 66 0.40 1.70 -4.87
N LEU A 67 0.51 2.01 -3.58
CA LEU A 67 1.35 3.12 -3.11
C LEU A 67 2.82 2.86 -3.44
N PHE A 68 3.27 1.61 -3.28
CA PHE A 68 4.59 1.15 -3.69
C PHE A 68 4.85 1.38 -5.19
N GLY A 69 3.95 0.90 -6.05
CA GLY A 69 4.07 1.06 -7.50
C GLY A 69 4.04 2.53 -7.93
N TYR A 70 3.16 3.33 -7.32
CA TYR A 70 3.09 4.77 -7.54
C TYR A 70 4.42 5.46 -7.22
N LEU A 71 5.02 5.15 -6.07
CA LEU A 71 6.29 5.74 -5.65
C LEU A 71 7.45 5.32 -6.56
N ILE A 72 7.45 4.08 -7.07
CA ILE A 72 8.43 3.64 -8.09
C ILE A 72 8.31 4.47 -9.36
N VAL A 73 7.11 4.57 -9.93
CA VAL A 73 6.88 5.31 -11.18
C VAL A 73 7.30 6.77 -11.01
N ASN A 74 6.90 7.38 -9.90
CA ASN A 74 7.26 8.75 -9.57
C ASN A 74 8.79 8.91 -9.44
N ALA A 75 9.47 8.01 -8.71
CA ALA A 75 10.93 8.02 -8.56
C ALA A 75 11.69 7.83 -9.90
N ILE A 76 11.15 7.02 -10.82
CA ILE A 76 11.71 6.84 -12.17
C ILE A 76 11.58 8.13 -12.98
N GLN A 77 10.41 8.76 -12.96
CA GLN A 77 10.15 10.01 -13.68
C GLN A 77 11.03 11.15 -13.17
N GLU A 78 11.22 11.25 -11.86
CA GLU A 78 12.04 12.31 -11.25
C GLU A 78 13.55 12.07 -11.33
N ARG A 79 13.99 10.90 -11.81
CA ARG A 79 15.42 10.61 -11.94
C ARG A 79 16.17 11.65 -12.77
N LYS A 80 15.52 12.25 -13.78
CA LYS A 80 16.12 13.26 -14.67
C LYS A 80 16.18 14.65 -14.05
N THR A 81 15.29 14.97 -13.12
CA THR A 81 15.14 16.29 -12.50
C THR A 81 15.64 16.32 -11.05
N PHE A 82 16.40 15.30 -10.64
CA PHE A 82 16.88 15.15 -9.27
C PHE A 82 17.82 16.28 -8.82
N HIS A 83 18.59 16.87 -9.72
CA HIS A 83 19.42 18.05 -9.41
C HIS A 83 18.58 19.27 -8.98
N LEU A 84 17.34 19.40 -9.49
CA LEU A 84 16.41 20.45 -9.06
C LEU A 84 15.82 20.14 -7.68
N TRP A 85 15.76 18.86 -7.31
CA TRP A 85 15.32 18.42 -5.98
C TRP A 85 16.31 18.83 -4.90
N LEU A 86 17.62 18.67 -5.15
CA LEU A 86 18.68 19.03 -4.21
C LEU A 86 18.79 20.54 -3.97
N ASN A 87 18.36 21.35 -4.93
CA ASN A 87 18.37 22.81 -4.81
C ASN A 87 17.04 23.37 -4.29
N ASN A 88 16.12 22.52 -3.84
CA ASN A 88 14.83 22.96 -3.33
C ASN A 88 14.99 23.46 -1.88
N PRO A 89 14.60 24.71 -1.55
CA PRO A 89 14.70 25.23 -0.18
C PRO A 89 13.74 24.59 0.82
N LEU A 90 12.92 23.62 0.38
CA LEU A 90 11.97 22.91 1.24
C LEU A 90 12.61 21.67 1.86
N PRO A 91 12.30 21.39 3.13
CA PRO A 91 12.85 20.23 3.81
C PRO A 91 12.33 18.92 3.20
N ALA A 92 13.15 17.87 3.19
CA ALA A 92 12.84 16.59 2.58
C ALA A 92 11.52 15.97 3.05
N TRP A 93 11.19 16.08 4.33
CA TRP A 93 9.95 15.53 4.89
C TRP A 93 8.72 16.13 4.22
N SER A 94 8.78 17.40 3.80
CA SER A 94 7.68 18.07 3.10
C SER A 94 7.51 17.49 1.70
N MET A 95 8.60 17.14 1.03
CA MET A 95 8.61 16.54 -0.31
C MET A 95 8.14 15.10 -0.32
N LEU A 96 8.68 14.27 0.58
CA LEU A 96 8.23 12.89 0.76
C LEU A 96 6.78 12.83 1.24
N GLY A 97 6.39 13.73 2.16
CA GLY A 97 5.01 13.86 2.62
C GLY A 97 4.04 14.21 1.50
N ALA A 98 4.38 15.17 0.62
CA ALA A 98 3.54 15.50 -0.53
C ALA A 98 3.33 14.29 -1.47
N LYS A 99 4.39 13.49 -1.72
CA LYS A 99 4.27 12.27 -2.53
C LYS A 99 3.35 11.24 -1.91
N MET A 100 3.51 11.00 -0.61
CA MET A 100 2.67 10.06 0.13
C MET A 100 1.20 10.49 0.08
N VAL A 101 0.91 11.76 0.36
CA VAL A 101 -0.46 12.27 0.34
C VAL A 101 -1.07 12.17 -1.06
N VAL A 102 -0.36 12.55 -2.12
CA VAL A 102 -0.86 12.41 -3.50
C VAL A 102 -1.07 10.95 -3.88
N GLY A 103 -0.13 10.07 -3.53
CA GLY A 103 -0.25 8.64 -3.77
C GLY A 103 -1.46 8.03 -3.06
N LEU A 104 -1.71 8.42 -1.81
CA LEU A 104 -2.89 8.01 -1.05
C LEU A 104 -4.19 8.53 -1.67
N ILE A 105 -4.23 9.77 -2.14
CA ILE A 105 -5.41 10.31 -2.82
C ILE A 105 -5.71 9.50 -4.08
N TYR A 106 -4.71 9.23 -4.91
CA TYR A 106 -4.92 8.41 -6.11
C TYR A 106 -5.32 6.97 -5.79
N MET A 107 -4.68 6.36 -4.78
CA MET A 107 -5.05 5.04 -4.27
C MET A 107 -6.51 5.03 -3.80
N THR A 108 -6.95 6.08 -3.10
CA THR A 108 -8.33 6.19 -2.60
C THR A 108 -9.32 6.26 -3.75
N LEU A 109 -9.01 7.05 -4.78
CA LEU A 109 -9.86 7.19 -5.96
C LEU A 109 -9.97 5.88 -6.74
N SER A 110 -8.86 5.21 -7.05
CA SER A 110 -8.90 3.91 -7.76
C SER A 110 -9.57 2.83 -6.91
N PHE A 111 -9.25 2.78 -5.61
CA PHE A 111 -9.83 1.81 -4.69
C PHE A 111 -11.35 1.95 -4.57
N LEU A 112 -11.87 3.19 -4.63
CA LEU A 112 -13.31 3.43 -4.66
C LEU A 112 -13.96 2.85 -5.92
N VAL A 113 -13.30 2.94 -7.09
CA VAL A 113 -13.78 2.31 -8.33
C VAL A 113 -13.79 0.78 -8.19
N ALA A 114 -12.70 0.16 -7.72
CA ALA A 114 -12.65 -1.27 -7.39
C ALA A 114 -13.75 -1.69 -6.41
N SER A 115 -13.98 -0.90 -5.37
CA SER A 115 -14.98 -1.19 -4.33
C SER A 115 -16.40 -1.16 -4.89
N ILE A 116 -16.73 -0.14 -5.69
CA ILE A 116 -18.05 -0.05 -6.35
C ILE A 116 -18.24 -1.24 -7.30
N TYR A 117 -17.23 -1.58 -8.10
CA TYR A 117 -17.28 -2.74 -8.99
C TYR A 117 -17.50 -4.05 -8.24
N THR A 118 -16.76 -4.27 -7.16
CA THR A 118 -16.88 -5.46 -6.30
C THR A 118 -18.24 -5.52 -5.64
N TRP A 119 -18.76 -4.38 -5.17
CA TRP A 119 -20.09 -4.27 -4.58
C TRP A 119 -21.17 -4.67 -5.59
N ILE A 120 -21.13 -4.13 -6.81
CA ILE A 120 -22.05 -4.51 -7.89
C ILE A 120 -21.95 -6.02 -8.16
N GLY A 121 -20.74 -6.55 -8.29
CA GLY A 121 -20.51 -7.98 -8.48
C GLY A 121 -21.11 -8.84 -7.36
N SER A 122 -21.05 -8.39 -6.11
CA SER A 122 -21.63 -9.11 -4.96
C SER A 122 -23.16 -9.17 -5.01
N LEU A 123 -23.83 -8.12 -5.49
CA LEU A 123 -25.29 -8.07 -5.63
C LEU A 123 -25.82 -9.03 -6.70
N LEU A 124 -24.97 -9.43 -7.65
CA LEU A 124 -25.33 -10.33 -8.75
C LEU A 124 -25.19 -11.82 -8.37
N ILE A 125 -24.65 -12.15 -7.20
CA ILE A 125 -24.48 -13.53 -6.74
C ILE A 125 -25.78 -13.98 -6.05
N PRO A 126 -26.50 -14.99 -6.58
CA PRO A 126 -27.84 -15.32 -6.11
C PRO A 126 -27.91 -15.98 -4.73
N TYR A 127 -26.81 -16.47 -4.16
CA TYR A 127 -26.77 -17.11 -2.84
C TYR A 127 -25.41 -16.94 -2.16
N VAL A 128 -25.21 -15.86 -1.41
CA VAL A 128 -24.10 -15.77 -0.44
C VAL A 128 -24.67 -15.94 0.96
N SER A 129 -24.69 -17.18 1.46
CA SER A 129 -24.96 -17.42 2.88
C SER A 129 -23.73 -16.99 3.68
N LEU A 130 -23.76 -15.77 4.19
CA LEU A 130 -22.74 -15.31 5.13
C LEU A 130 -22.87 -16.10 6.44
N PRO A 131 -21.75 -16.52 7.05
CA PRO A 131 -21.78 -17.15 8.36
C PRO A 131 -22.52 -16.26 9.38
N ALA A 132 -23.29 -16.88 10.27
CA ALA A 132 -24.00 -16.16 11.32
C ALA A 132 -23.01 -15.34 12.16
N GLY A 133 -23.29 -14.04 12.33
CA GLY A 133 -22.44 -13.09 13.07
C GLY A 133 -21.46 -12.27 12.22
N VAL A 134 -21.37 -12.52 10.89
CA VAL A 134 -20.54 -11.71 10.00
C VAL A 134 -21.29 -10.45 9.56
N HIS A 135 -20.84 -9.29 10.04
CA HIS A 135 -21.35 -7.99 9.59
C HIS A 135 -20.48 -7.45 8.45
N VAL A 136 -20.96 -7.58 7.21
CA VAL A 136 -20.22 -7.21 5.98
C VAL A 136 -19.58 -5.83 6.06
N TYR A 137 -20.35 -4.82 6.50
CA TYR A 137 -19.88 -3.44 6.62
C TYR A 137 -18.73 -3.31 7.64
N ARG A 138 -18.80 -3.99 8.79
CA ARG A 138 -17.74 -3.95 9.81
C ARG A 138 -16.47 -4.59 9.30
N THR A 139 -16.58 -5.81 8.76
CA THR A 139 -15.45 -6.53 8.19
C THR A 139 -14.81 -5.73 7.06
N ALA A 140 -15.61 -5.15 6.17
CA ALA A 140 -15.10 -4.30 5.09
C ALA A 140 -14.34 -3.08 5.62
N THR A 141 -14.87 -2.36 6.62
CA THR A 141 -14.17 -1.21 7.21
C THR A 141 -12.81 -1.60 7.81
N VAL A 142 -12.74 -2.71 8.54
CA VAL A 142 -11.49 -3.19 9.13
C VAL A 142 -10.49 -3.61 8.06
N LEU A 143 -10.93 -4.33 7.03
CA LEU A 143 -10.07 -4.74 5.92
C LEU A 143 -9.55 -3.54 5.12
N ILE A 144 -10.39 -2.52 4.90
CA ILE A 144 -9.98 -1.27 4.25
C ILE A 144 -8.92 -0.55 5.10
N ALA A 145 -9.15 -0.41 6.41
CA ALA A 145 -8.18 0.21 7.30
C ALA A 145 -6.84 -0.54 7.29
N TYR A 146 -6.88 -1.87 7.36
CA TYR A 146 -5.69 -2.71 7.29
C TYR A 146 -4.98 -2.62 5.94
N LEU A 147 -5.73 -2.52 4.84
CA LEU A 147 -5.17 -2.30 3.50
C LEU A 147 -4.37 -1.01 3.42
N TYR A 148 -4.93 0.10 3.92
CA TYR A 148 -4.23 1.37 3.96
C TYR A 148 -2.99 1.31 4.85
N TRP A 149 -3.10 0.62 6.01
CA TRP A 149 -1.98 0.42 6.92
C TRP A 149 -0.81 -0.28 6.25
N VAL A 150 -1.08 -1.41 5.58
CA VAL A 150 -0.06 -2.19 4.87
C VAL A 150 0.50 -1.42 3.67
N ALA A 151 -0.35 -0.76 2.89
CA ALA A 151 0.10 0.03 1.74
C ALA A 151 1.03 1.18 2.17
N LEU A 152 0.69 1.88 3.26
CA LEU A 152 1.55 2.89 3.88
C LEU A 152 2.89 2.33 4.32
N TYR A 153 2.86 1.21 5.05
CA TYR A 153 4.06 0.54 5.55
C TYR A 153 5.01 0.18 4.40
N ILE A 154 4.51 -0.50 3.35
CA ILE A 154 5.31 -0.87 2.18
C ILE A 154 5.83 0.37 1.45
N GLY A 155 5.01 1.41 1.30
CA GLY A 155 5.42 2.66 0.66
C GLY A 155 6.58 3.36 1.39
N ILE A 156 6.52 3.41 2.72
CA ILE A 156 7.58 4.02 3.56
C ILE A 156 8.86 3.19 3.50
N VAL A 157 8.76 1.86 3.63
CA VAL A 157 9.91 0.95 3.50
C VAL A 157 10.59 1.15 2.14
N PHE A 158 9.81 1.25 1.07
CA PHE A 158 10.35 1.54 -0.25
C PHE A 158 11.06 2.89 -0.34
N MET A 159 10.46 3.97 0.16
CA MET A 159 11.12 5.29 0.13
C MET A 159 12.45 5.26 0.87
N PHE A 160 12.51 4.57 2.01
CA PHE A 160 13.75 4.42 2.77
C PHE A 160 14.82 3.64 2.00
N LEU A 161 14.47 2.47 1.49
CA LEU A 161 15.41 1.66 0.70
C LEU A 161 15.86 2.37 -0.59
N TRP A 162 14.95 3.11 -1.24
CA TRP A 162 15.26 3.93 -2.39
C TRP A 162 16.22 5.07 -2.06
N THR A 163 16.07 5.69 -0.89
CA THR A 163 16.98 6.76 -0.43
C THR A 163 18.38 6.20 -0.17
N ILE A 164 18.47 5.01 0.46
CA ILE A 164 19.75 4.29 0.65
C ILE A 164 20.38 3.93 -0.70
N GLU A 165 19.59 3.38 -1.63
CA GLU A 165 20.03 3.01 -2.97
C GLU A 165 20.66 4.22 -3.68
N ARG A 166 20.05 5.41 -3.55
CA ARG A 166 20.59 6.65 -4.11
C ARG A 166 21.91 7.08 -3.51
N ILE A 167 22.04 7.04 -2.18
CA ILE A 167 23.28 7.43 -1.50
C ILE A 167 24.42 6.50 -1.91
N ILE A 168 24.16 5.19 -1.98
CA ILE A 168 25.18 4.20 -2.34
C ILE A 168 25.52 4.26 -3.84
N ARG A 169 24.58 4.71 -4.68
CA ARG A 169 24.79 4.86 -6.13
C ARG A 169 26.01 5.69 -6.48
N SER A 170 26.27 6.75 -5.71
CA SER A 170 27.45 7.60 -5.88
C SER A 170 28.77 6.85 -5.68
N ARG A 171 28.77 5.74 -4.92
CA ARG A 171 29.97 4.98 -4.54
C ARG A 171 30.18 3.70 -5.36
N ILE A 172 29.11 2.94 -5.63
CA ILE A 172 29.20 1.56 -6.17
C ILE A 172 28.83 1.49 -7.66
N GLY A 173 28.27 2.54 -8.26
CA GLY A 173 28.01 2.60 -9.71
C GLY A 173 26.84 1.72 -10.18
N ARG A 174 27.03 0.91 -11.22
CA ARG A 174 25.93 0.25 -11.96
C ARG A 174 25.23 -0.89 -11.20
N LEU A 175 25.89 -1.55 -10.25
CA LEU A 175 25.35 -2.72 -9.51
C LEU A 175 24.38 -2.36 -8.38
N VAL A 176 24.15 -1.07 -8.15
CA VAL A 176 23.37 -0.53 -7.04
C VAL A 176 21.88 -0.93 -7.08
N TRP A 177 21.36 -1.32 -8.23
CA TRP A 177 19.98 -1.81 -8.34
C TRP A 177 19.73 -3.10 -7.54
N ILE A 178 20.79 -3.88 -7.23
CA ILE A 178 20.71 -5.10 -6.40
C ILE A 178 20.40 -4.77 -4.93
N ILE A 179 20.68 -3.54 -4.49
CA ILE A 179 20.48 -3.12 -3.09
C ILE A 179 19.00 -3.13 -2.70
N LEU A 180 18.09 -2.79 -3.61
CA LEU A 180 16.65 -2.83 -3.34
C LEU A 180 16.16 -4.25 -2.99
N PRO A 181 16.31 -5.27 -3.87
CA PRO A 181 15.86 -6.62 -3.55
C PRO A 181 16.63 -7.24 -2.38
N VAL A 182 17.95 -7.04 -2.30
CA VAL A 182 18.75 -7.56 -1.17
C VAL A 182 18.34 -6.88 0.14
N GLY A 183 18.10 -5.57 0.13
CA GLY A 183 17.65 -4.81 1.30
C GLY A 183 16.28 -5.28 1.81
N VAL A 184 15.33 -5.55 0.90
CA VAL A 184 14.03 -6.14 1.25
C VAL A 184 14.21 -7.52 1.88
N ILE A 185 14.99 -8.40 1.25
CA ILE A 185 15.26 -9.76 1.77
C ILE A 185 15.91 -9.68 3.15
N LEU A 186 16.90 -8.81 3.32
CA LEU A 186 17.62 -8.66 4.58
C LEU A 186 16.72 -8.09 5.68
N MET A 187 15.86 -7.12 5.38
CA MET A 187 14.83 -6.64 6.30
C MET A 187 13.88 -7.76 6.75
N ILE A 188 13.38 -8.57 5.81
CA ILE A 188 12.48 -9.69 6.13
C ILE A 188 13.20 -10.69 7.03
N LEU A 189 14.43 -11.09 6.67
CA LEU A 189 15.23 -12.03 7.45
C LEU A 189 15.51 -11.51 8.87
N LEU A 190 15.85 -10.23 8.98
CA LEU A 190 16.12 -9.58 10.26
C LEU A 190 14.87 -9.56 11.15
N LEU A 191 13.71 -9.17 10.60
CA LEU A 191 12.44 -9.19 11.33
C LEU A 191 12.07 -10.61 11.80
N VAL A 192 12.21 -11.61 10.92
CA VAL A 192 11.95 -13.01 11.26
C VAL A 192 12.90 -13.48 12.37
N LYS A 193 14.19 -13.18 12.29
CA LYS A 193 15.18 -13.58 13.30
C LYS A 193 14.95 -12.90 14.63
N LEU A 194 14.69 -11.60 14.63
CA LEU A 194 14.39 -10.85 15.85
C LEU A 194 13.09 -11.33 16.52
N SER A 195 12.10 -11.72 15.73
CA SER A 195 10.86 -12.35 16.22
C SER A 195 11.15 -13.72 16.85
N GLN A 196 11.92 -14.58 16.18
CA GLN A 196 12.32 -15.89 16.69
C GLN A 196 13.13 -15.82 18.00
N TRP A 197 13.96 -14.79 18.17
CA TRP A 197 14.73 -14.58 19.40
C TRP A 197 13.90 -14.02 20.56
N GLY A 198 12.61 -13.74 20.35
CA GLY A 198 11.72 -13.20 21.37
C GLY A 198 12.01 -11.74 21.75
N ILE A 199 13.01 -11.10 21.15
CA ILE A 199 13.36 -9.70 21.40
C ILE A 199 12.17 -8.80 21.05
N LEU A 200 11.47 -9.11 19.97
CA LEU A 200 10.27 -8.38 19.56
C LEU A 200 9.03 -8.76 20.36
N ALA A 201 8.99 -9.92 21.03
CA ALA A 201 7.79 -10.38 21.73
C ALA A 201 7.34 -9.37 22.81
N PHE A 202 8.28 -8.76 23.53
CA PHE A 202 7.98 -7.72 24.52
C PHE A 202 7.32 -6.48 23.89
N PHE A 203 7.76 -6.09 22.69
CA PHE A 203 7.29 -4.90 22.01
C PHE A 203 5.99 -5.12 21.23
N TYR A 204 5.74 -6.33 20.73
CA TYR A 204 4.60 -6.64 19.88
C TYR A 204 3.43 -7.26 20.66
N ASN A 205 3.68 -8.08 21.68
CA ASN A 205 2.65 -8.90 22.34
C ASN A 205 2.02 -8.25 23.57
N TRP A 206 1.99 -6.92 23.65
CA TRP A 206 1.28 -6.22 24.73
C TRP A 206 -0.04 -5.61 24.22
N GLY A 207 -0.97 -5.39 25.15
CA GLY A 207 -2.29 -4.86 24.83
C GLY A 207 -3.11 -5.83 23.98
N GLU A 208 -3.21 -7.09 24.41
CA GLU A 208 -4.10 -8.07 23.77
C GLU A 208 -5.54 -7.56 23.78
N LEU A 209 -6.18 -7.54 22.62
CA LEU A 209 -7.59 -7.16 22.53
C LEU A 209 -8.46 -8.29 23.12
N PRO A 210 -9.44 -7.96 24.00
CA PRO A 210 -10.40 -8.94 24.48
C PRO A 210 -11.07 -9.66 23.30
N SER A 211 -11.29 -10.97 23.42
CA SER A 211 -11.85 -11.77 22.33
C SER A 211 -13.21 -11.26 21.84
N SER A 212 -13.99 -10.61 22.72
CA SER A 212 -15.25 -9.94 22.35
C SER A 212 -15.04 -8.77 21.38
N VAL A 213 -14.00 -7.95 21.59
CA VAL A 213 -13.64 -6.82 20.73
C VAL A 213 -13.02 -7.32 19.43
N ALA A 214 -12.12 -8.30 19.51
CA ALA A 214 -11.52 -8.93 18.33
C ALA A 214 -12.61 -9.53 17.42
N ASN A 215 -13.55 -10.30 17.99
CA ASN A 215 -14.68 -10.88 17.25
C ASN A 215 -15.65 -9.84 16.70
N PHE A 216 -15.79 -8.70 17.38
CA PHE A 216 -16.60 -7.58 16.89
C PHE A 216 -15.99 -6.92 15.65
N LEU A 217 -14.66 -6.80 15.61
CA LEU A 217 -13.91 -6.20 14.49
C LEU A 217 -13.76 -7.17 13.32
N LEU A 218 -13.32 -8.40 13.59
CA LEU A 218 -13.14 -9.47 12.62
C LEU A 218 -13.75 -10.75 13.20
N PRO A 219 -14.80 -11.32 12.57
CA PRO A 219 -15.42 -12.54 13.07
C PRO A 219 -14.38 -13.67 13.21
N TYR A 220 -14.43 -14.40 14.33
CA TYR A 220 -13.49 -15.47 14.67
C TYR A 220 -13.31 -16.52 13.57
N SER A 221 -14.35 -16.73 12.75
CA SER A 221 -14.32 -17.62 11.58
C SER A 221 -13.22 -17.28 10.56
N PHE A 222 -12.75 -16.03 10.53
CA PHE A 222 -11.70 -15.57 9.60
C PHE A 222 -10.31 -15.48 10.24
N PHE A 223 -10.20 -15.39 11.57
CA PHE A 223 -8.93 -15.16 12.25
C PHE A 223 -8.89 -15.89 13.60
N HIS A 224 -8.03 -16.91 13.70
CA HIS A 224 -7.84 -17.72 14.91
C HIS A 224 -6.65 -17.23 15.76
N GLY A 225 -6.26 -15.97 15.61
CA GLY A 225 -5.09 -15.39 16.28
C GLY A 225 -5.47 -14.32 17.31
N HIS A 226 -4.54 -14.06 18.23
CA HIS A 226 -4.62 -12.92 19.13
C HIS A 226 -4.20 -11.65 18.38
N ILE A 227 -5.01 -10.59 18.50
CA ILE A 227 -4.68 -9.27 17.95
C ILE A 227 -4.12 -8.42 19.09
N TYR A 228 -2.86 -8.00 18.96
CA TYR A 228 -2.18 -7.16 19.92
C TYR A 228 -2.13 -5.71 19.40
N ILE A 229 -2.47 -4.75 20.27
CA ILE A 229 -2.29 -3.32 19.98
C ILE A 229 -0.81 -3.00 19.77
N GLY A 230 0.09 -3.70 20.48
CA GLY A 230 1.53 -3.56 20.32
C GLY A 230 2.01 -3.68 18.88
N ASN A 231 1.42 -4.57 18.07
CA ASN A 231 1.75 -4.71 16.65
C ASN A 231 1.59 -3.40 15.88
N PHE A 232 0.42 -2.74 16.02
CA PHE A 232 0.15 -1.48 15.31
C PHE A 232 1.03 -0.34 15.83
N VAL A 233 1.28 -0.27 17.14
CA VAL A 233 2.15 0.76 17.72
C VAL A 233 3.59 0.60 17.22
N MET A 234 4.10 -0.62 17.17
CA MET A 234 5.44 -0.91 16.69
C MET A 234 5.57 -0.65 15.19
N ASP A 235 4.59 -1.05 14.38
CA ASP A 235 4.57 -0.73 12.96
C ASP A 235 4.58 0.79 12.73
N LEU A 236 3.80 1.55 13.51
CA LEU A 236 3.78 3.01 13.45
C LEU A 236 5.13 3.62 13.82
N LEU A 237 5.76 3.12 14.87
CA LEU A 237 7.08 3.56 15.31
C LEU A 237 8.13 3.28 14.23
N VAL A 238 8.12 2.08 13.64
CA VAL A 238 9.02 1.71 12.54
C VAL A 238 8.76 2.61 11.33
N MET A 239 7.51 2.82 10.92
CA MET A 239 7.15 3.74 9.84
C MET A 239 7.66 5.16 10.11
N ALA A 240 7.48 5.67 11.33
CA ALA A 240 7.94 7.00 11.71
C ALA A 240 9.48 7.11 11.66
N LEU A 241 10.20 6.12 12.17
CA LEU A 241 11.66 6.07 12.13
C LEU A 241 12.19 5.97 10.70
N LEU A 242 11.60 5.12 9.86
CA LEU A 242 12.00 4.97 8.46
C LEU A 242 11.69 6.24 7.65
N PHE A 243 10.54 6.87 7.88
CA PHE A 243 10.19 8.12 7.22
C PHE A 243 11.10 9.29 7.66
N ALA A 244 11.36 9.42 8.97
CA ALA A 244 12.28 10.41 9.50
C ALA A 244 13.71 10.17 9.01
N GLY A 245 14.16 8.91 9.01
CA GLY A 245 15.46 8.51 8.48
C GLY A 245 15.59 8.81 6.98
N SER A 246 14.57 8.52 6.19
CA SER A 246 14.52 8.88 4.75
C SER A 246 14.64 10.37 4.55
N SER A 247 13.88 11.16 5.33
CA SER A 247 13.90 12.62 5.25
C SER A 247 15.27 13.18 5.63
N TRP A 248 15.84 12.72 6.75
CA TRP A 248 17.15 13.17 7.23
C TRP A 248 18.28 12.83 6.25
N LEU A 249 18.28 11.60 5.71
CA LEU A 249 19.26 11.15 4.71
C LEU A 249 19.20 11.99 3.43
N MET A 250 17.99 12.38 3.03
CA MET A 250 17.77 13.18 1.83
C MET A 250 18.30 14.61 2.00
N ASP A 251 18.10 15.23 3.16
CA ASP A 251 18.62 16.59 3.45
C ASP A 251 20.15 16.59 3.63
N HIS A 252 20.75 15.60 4.30
CA HIS A 252 22.17 15.70 4.73
C HIS A 252 23.19 14.99 3.85
N LYS A 253 22.78 13.98 3.07
CA LYS A 253 23.73 13.11 2.34
C LYS A 253 23.62 13.20 0.83
N LEU A 254 22.50 13.68 0.29
CA LEU A 254 22.31 13.76 -1.16
C LEU A 254 22.79 15.11 -1.76
N GLU A 255 22.97 16.16 -0.95
CA GLU A 255 23.45 17.46 -1.43
C GLU A 255 24.95 17.47 -1.80
N VAL A 256 25.73 16.47 -1.34
CA VAL A 256 27.19 16.43 -1.45
C VAL A 256 27.70 15.43 -2.51
N SER A 257 26.79 14.78 -3.27
CA SER A 257 27.12 13.75 -4.27
C SER A 257 26.63 14.07 -5.66
#